data_AF-A0A2R6F7Q5-F1
#
_entry.id   AF-A0A2R6F7Q5-F1
#
_cell.length_a   1.000
_cell.length_b   1.000
_cell.length_c   1.000
_cell.angle_alpha   90.00
_cell.angle_beta   90.00
_cell.angle_gamma   90.00
#
_symmetry.space_group_name_H-M   'P 1'
#
loop_
_entity.id
_entity.type
_entity.pdbx_description
1 polymer ?
#
loop_
_entity_poly.entity_id
_entity_poly.type
_entity_poly.pdbx_seq_one_letter_code
_entity_poly.pdbx_strand_id
1 'polypeptide(L)'
;MAQSQYEPALSRVPPYLGLAAVVASLGGVLFAMLAAPWFSVFFDALSDLGARGEATAPLFNGALLVGGALGAGFVASILTDVEHPIRAAGGIFALLAMGFMALVGVFPLPDPLHGLVAVPFFVCLSLAVLLWGGGDYAAGRELRGLVLVLAGVLHLVSWAWTPRRPRPTLRRIGVAM
;
A
#
# COMPACT_ATOMS: atom_id res chain seq x y z
N MET A 1 -4.77 15.22 43.12
CA MET A 1 -4.48 15.15 41.67
C MET A 1 -4.10 13.71 41.37
N ALA A 2 -4.96 12.97 40.68
CA ALA A 2 -4.70 11.58 40.32
C ALA A 2 -3.61 11.53 39.25
N GLN A 3 -2.46 10.94 39.57
CA GLN A 3 -1.49 10.53 38.57
C GLN A 3 -2.08 9.35 37.81
N SER A 4 -2.53 9.57 36.57
CA SER A 4 -2.99 8.47 35.73
C SER A 4 -1.80 7.55 35.45
N GLN A 5 -1.99 6.30 35.82
CA GLN A 5 -0.99 5.25 35.80
C GLN A 5 -0.46 5.02 34.38
N TYR A 6 0.84 4.80 34.26
CA TYR A 6 1.50 4.30 33.07
C TYR A 6 0.81 3.03 32.56
N GLU A 7 0.17 3.09 31.38
CA GLU A 7 -0.38 1.91 30.69
C GLU A 7 0.57 1.42 29.59
N PRO A 8 1.45 0.45 29.87
CA PRO A 8 2.43 -0.05 28.91
C PRO A 8 1.79 -0.74 27.69
N ALA A 9 0.54 -1.21 27.81
CA ALA A 9 -0.16 -1.89 26.72
C ALA A 9 -0.46 -0.94 25.55
N LEU A 10 -0.99 0.25 25.83
CA LEU A 10 -1.27 1.27 24.81
C LEU A 10 -0.02 1.68 24.04
N SER A 11 1.15 1.72 24.70
CA SER A 11 2.42 2.05 24.03
C SER A 11 2.87 0.99 23.00
N ARG A 12 2.39 -0.25 23.11
CA ARG A 12 2.77 -1.37 22.23
C ARG A 12 1.73 -1.68 21.15
N VAL A 13 0.49 -1.24 21.27
CA VAL A 13 -0.55 -1.44 20.25
C VAL A 13 -0.16 -0.81 18.90
N PRO A 14 0.39 0.42 18.83
CA PRO A 14 0.79 1.03 17.57
C PRO A 14 1.82 0.20 16.79
N PRO A 15 2.97 -0.22 17.37
CA PRO A 15 3.91 -1.06 16.63
C PRO A 15 3.32 -2.38 16.12
N TYR A 16 2.44 -3.03 16.90
CA TYR A 16 1.80 -4.28 16.47
C TYR A 16 0.81 -4.07 15.32
N LEU A 17 0.08 -2.96 15.28
CA LEU A 17 -0.77 -2.61 14.14
C LEU A 17 0.08 -2.41 12.87
N GLY A 18 1.21 -1.71 12.98
CA GLY A 18 2.12 -1.51 11.85
C GLY A 18 2.70 -2.83 11.33
N LEU A 19 3.16 -3.70 12.23
CA LEU A 19 3.66 -5.02 11.86
C LEU A 19 2.57 -5.89 11.23
N ALA A 20 1.39 -5.94 11.85
CA ALA A 20 0.25 -6.71 11.34
C ALA A 20 -0.21 -6.19 9.96
N ALA A 21 -0.18 -4.87 9.74
CA ALA A 21 -0.49 -4.27 8.45
C ALA A 21 0.48 -4.75 7.35
N VAL A 22 1.79 -4.76 7.63
CA VAL A 22 2.81 -5.25 6.69
C VAL A 22 2.63 -6.74 6.42
N VAL A 23 2.47 -7.55 7.47
CA VAL A 23 2.29 -9.00 7.32
C VAL A 23 1.02 -9.33 6.52
N ALA A 24 -0.10 -8.67 6.83
CA ALA A 24 -1.35 -8.87 6.12
C ALA A 24 -1.26 -8.48 4.65
N SER A 25 -0.80 -7.25 4.37
CA SER A 25 -0.73 -6.72 3.00
C SER A 25 0.34 -7.42 2.18
N LEU A 26 1.62 -7.31 2.56
CA LEU A 26 2.73 -7.86 1.79
C LEU A 26 2.69 -9.39 1.76
N GLY A 27 2.39 -10.03 2.89
CA GLY A 27 2.28 -11.49 2.95
C GLY A 27 1.14 -12.01 2.08
N GLY A 28 -0.03 -11.37 2.13
CA GLY A 28 -1.17 -11.74 1.29
C GLY A 28 -0.91 -11.51 -0.21
N VAL A 29 -0.27 -10.40 -0.58
CA VAL A 29 0.14 -10.13 -1.97
C VAL A 29 1.15 -11.17 -2.46
N LEU A 30 2.20 -11.44 -1.69
CA LEU A 30 3.22 -12.44 -2.07
C LEU A 30 2.61 -13.84 -2.18
N PHE A 31 1.72 -14.21 -1.26
CA PHE A 31 1.04 -15.50 -1.35
C PHE A 31 0.13 -15.58 -2.58
N ALA A 32 -0.62 -14.51 -2.89
CA ALA A 32 -1.42 -14.45 -4.12
C ALA A 32 -0.54 -14.60 -5.37
N MET A 33 0.62 -13.94 -5.42
CA MET A 33 1.59 -14.09 -6.51
C MET A 33 2.07 -15.54 -6.65
N LEU A 34 2.42 -16.21 -5.54
CA LEU A 34 2.88 -17.60 -5.56
C LEU A 34 1.77 -18.58 -5.94
N ALA A 35 0.51 -18.26 -5.61
CA ALA A 35 -0.66 -19.08 -5.91
C ALA A 35 -1.17 -18.91 -7.36
N ALA A 36 -0.63 -17.95 -8.13
CA ALA A 36 -1.01 -17.68 -9.51
C ALA A 36 0.14 -18.03 -10.48
N PRO A 37 0.21 -19.26 -11.03
CA PRO A 37 1.27 -19.67 -11.94
C PRO A 37 1.36 -18.84 -13.23
N TRP A 38 0.28 -18.15 -13.59
CA TRP A 38 0.20 -17.30 -14.77
C TRP A 38 0.82 -15.91 -14.54
N PHE A 39 1.02 -15.51 -13.28
CA PHE A 39 1.41 -14.15 -12.93
C PHE A 39 2.90 -13.90 -13.19
N SER A 40 3.21 -12.76 -13.80
CA SER A 40 4.56 -12.27 -13.99
C SER A 40 4.70 -10.83 -13.50
N VAL A 41 5.60 -10.63 -12.53
CA VAL A 41 5.96 -9.29 -12.00
C VAL A 41 6.45 -8.29 -13.05
N PHE A 42 6.93 -8.79 -14.20
CA PHE A 42 7.44 -7.95 -15.29
C PHE A 42 6.37 -7.54 -16.31
N PHE A 43 5.20 -8.19 -16.30
CA PHE A 43 4.22 -8.07 -17.39
C PHE A 43 2.80 -7.80 -16.92
N ASP A 44 2.46 -8.25 -15.72
CA ASP A 44 1.13 -8.18 -15.14
C ASP A 44 1.12 -7.18 -13.99
N ALA A 45 -0.01 -6.48 -13.81
CA ALA A 45 -0.18 -5.61 -12.67
C ALA A 45 -0.50 -6.47 -11.44
N LEU A 46 0.00 -6.09 -10.26
CA LEU A 46 -0.35 -6.79 -9.01
C LEU A 46 -1.86 -6.91 -8.82
N SER A 47 -2.64 -5.90 -9.24
CA SER A 47 -4.10 -5.92 -9.13
C SER A 47 -4.80 -6.91 -10.06
N ASP A 48 -4.13 -7.46 -11.07
CA ASP A 48 -4.68 -8.56 -11.87
C ASP A 48 -4.91 -9.81 -10.99
N LEU A 49 -4.10 -10.04 -9.95
CA LEU A 49 -4.33 -11.10 -8.95
C LEU A 49 -5.62 -10.90 -8.15
N GLY A 50 -6.10 -9.65 -8.09
CA GLY A 50 -7.33 -9.23 -7.41
C GLY A 50 -8.54 -9.20 -8.33
N ALA A 51 -8.42 -9.51 -9.62
CA ALA A 51 -9.52 -9.36 -10.57
C ALA A 51 -10.69 -10.31 -10.26
N ARG A 52 -11.93 -9.83 -10.45
CA ARG A 52 -13.14 -10.64 -10.23
C ARG A 52 -13.10 -11.89 -11.11
N GLY A 53 -13.30 -13.04 -10.48
CA GLY A 53 -13.23 -14.36 -11.13
C GLY A 53 -11.90 -15.09 -10.94
N GLU A 54 -10.84 -14.39 -10.54
CA GLU A 54 -9.56 -15.02 -10.21
C GLU A 54 -9.63 -15.73 -8.86
N ALA A 55 -9.06 -16.93 -8.78
CA ALA A 55 -9.02 -17.72 -7.54
C ALA A 55 -8.24 -17.01 -6.41
N THR A 56 -7.28 -16.16 -6.77
CA THR A 56 -6.47 -15.37 -5.85
C THR A 56 -7.16 -14.11 -5.33
N ALA A 57 -8.30 -13.72 -5.91
CA ALA A 57 -8.92 -12.43 -5.65
C ALA A 57 -9.33 -12.21 -4.18
N PRO A 58 -9.95 -13.16 -3.47
CA PRO A 58 -10.30 -12.96 -2.06
C PRO A 58 -9.07 -12.71 -1.19
N LEU A 59 -7.97 -13.42 -1.48
CA LEU A 59 -6.72 -13.28 -0.73
C LEU A 59 -6.05 -11.93 -1.00
N PHE A 60 -5.85 -11.58 -2.27
CA PHE A 60 -5.20 -10.32 -2.65
C PHE A 60 -6.01 -9.11 -2.15
N ASN A 61 -7.31 -9.06 -2.47
CA ASN A 61 -8.16 -7.93 -2.11
C ASN A 61 -8.38 -7.84 -0.59
N GLY A 62 -8.59 -8.99 0.06
CA GLY A 62 -8.71 -9.06 1.52
C GLY A 62 -7.45 -8.60 2.24
N ALA A 63 -6.28 -8.97 1.73
CA ALA A 63 -4.99 -8.53 2.26
C ALA A 63 -4.81 -7.00 2.17
N LEU A 64 -5.20 -6.39 1.04
CA LEU A 64 -5.15 -4.93 0.88
C LEU A 64 -6.15 -4.21 1.80
N LEU A 65 -7.38 -4.74 1.92
CA LEU A 65 -8.41 -4.21 2.81
C LEU A 65 -7.95 -4.23 4.28
N VAL A 66 -7.54 -5.40 4.77
CA VAL A 66 -7.10 -5.59 6.16
C VAL A 66 -5.81 -4.83 6.43
N GLY A 67 -4.83 -4.94 5.53
CA GLY A 67 -3.56 -4.23 5.66
C GLY A 67 -3.74 -2.71 5.67
N GLY A 68 -4.64 -2.17 4.85
CA GLY A 68 -4.94 -0.74 4.81
C GLY A 68 -5.64 -0.26 6.08
N ALA A 69 -6.61 -1.02 6.58
CA ALA A 69 -7.28 -0.70 7.84
C ALA A 69 -6.32 -0.69 9.04
N LEU A 70 -5.48 -1.74 9.16
CA LEU A 70 -4.48 -1.83 10.23
C LEU A 70 -3.41 -0.73 10.09
N GLY A 71 -2.94 -0.49 8.87
CA GLY A 71 -1.94 0.54 8.57
C GLY A 71 -2.46 1.94 8.86
N ALA A 72 -3.73 2.22 8.57
CA ALA A 72 -4.36 3.49 8.92
C ALA A 72 -4.38 3.72 10.44
N GLY A 73 -4.72 2.68 11.22
CA GLY A 73 -4.66 2.72 12.68
C GLY A 73 -3.24 3.02 13.20
N PHE A 74 -2.23 2.36 12.64
CA PHE A 74 -0.83 2.65 12.96
C PHE A 74 -0.43 4.09 12.61
N VAL A 75 -0.73 4.55 11.39
CA VAL A 75 -0.36 5.90 10.97
C VAL A 75 -1.05 6.97 11.83
N ALA A 76 -2.33 6.79 12.15
CA ALA A 76 -3.06 7.70 13.03
C ALA A 76 -2.40 7.79 14.41
N SER A 77 -1.96 6.65 14.97
CA SER A 77 -1.31 6.63 16.27
C SER A 77 0.09 7.25 16.30
N ILE A 78 0.88 7.16 15.23
CA ILE A 78 2.19 7.84 15.20
C ILE A 78 2.03 9.35 14.99
N LEU A 79 1.00 9.79 14.26
CA LEU A 79 0.78 11.20 13.91
C LEU A 79 0.54 12.10 15.13
N THR A 80 0.09 11.55 16.26
CA THR A 80 -0.11 12.32 17.50
C THR A 80 1.19 12.84 18.09
N ASP A 81 2.31 12.18 17.78
CA ASP A 81 3.62 12.42 18.39
C ASP A 81 4.62 13.05 17.40
N VAL A 82 4.17 13.45 16.21
CA VAL A 82 5.03 14.03 15.17
C VAL A 82 5.06 15.55 15.28
N GLU A 83 6.19 16.09 15.74
CA GLU A 83 6.41 17.55 15.78
C GLU A 83 6.98 18.10 14.46
N HIS A 84 7.75 17.30 13.71
CA HIS A 84 8.43 17.78 12.51
C HIS A 84 7.42 17.98 11.36
N PRO A 85 7.24 19.20 10.82
CA PRO A 85 6.14 19.50 9.89
C PRO A 85 6.18 18.69 8.60
N ILE A 86 7.37 18.43 8.05
CA ILE A 86 7.52 17.60 6.84
C ILE A 86 7.09 16.15 7.11
N ARG A 87 7.35 15.62 8.32
CA ARG A 87 6.92 14.27 8.68
C ARG A 87 5.43 14.22 8.95
N ALA A 88 4.85 15.27 9.54
CA ALA A 88 3.41 15.37 9.73
C ALA A 88 2.70 15.33 8.37
N ALA A 89 3.18 16.10 7.38
CA ALA A 89 2.70 16.01 6.01
C ALA A 89 2.86 14.61 5.41
N GLY A 90 4.03 13.97 5.59
CA GLY A 90 4.25 12.59 5.16
C GLY A 90 3.30 11.58 5.80
N GLY A 91 3.00 11.73 7.08
CA GLY A 91 2.04 10.88 7.79
C GLY A 91 0.59 11.10 7.31
N ILE A 92 0.18 12.32 6.98
CA ILE A 92 -1.14 12.58 6.36
C ILE A 92 -1.25 11.86 5.02
N PHE A 93 -0.24 11.96 4.16
CA PHE A 93 -0.22 11.21 2.90
C PHE A 93 -0.17 9.69 3.13
N ALA A 94 0.51 9.21 4.18
CA ALA A 94 0.50 7.80 4.54
C ALA A 94 -0.91 7.34 4.94
N LEU A 95 -1.65 8.15 5.70
CA LEU A 95 -3.02 7.83 6.11
C LEU A 95 -3.95 7.73 4.90
N LEU A 96 -3.84 8.69 3.97
CA LEU A 96 -4.55 8.64 2.69
C LEU A 96 -4.17 7.40 1.87
N ALA A 97 -2.88 7.06 1.79
CA ALA A 97 -2.41 5.87 1.11
C ALA A 97 -3.01 4.59 1.71
N MET A 98 -3.05 4.46 3.03
CA MET A 98 -3.65 3.30 3.70
C MET A 98 -5.15 3.19 3.42
N GLY A 99 -5.86 4.32 3.40
CA GLY A 99 -7.27 4.38 2.99
C GLY A 99 -7.47 3.94 1.55
N PHE A 100 -6.71 4.49 0.61
CA PHE A 100 -6.79 4.09 -0.80
C PHE A 100 -6.40 2.62 -1.01
N MET A 101 -5.39 2.10 -0.31
CA MET A 101 -5.02 0.68 -0.37
C MET A 101 -6.19 -0.21 0.04
N ALA A 102 -6.89 0.15 1.13
CA ALA A 102 -8.07 -0.57 1.55
C ALA A 102 -9.18 -0.52 0.48
N LEU A 103 -9.38 0.64 -0.14
CA LEU A 103 -10.35 0.81 -1.22
C LEU A 103 -9.99 0.03 -2.49
N VAL A 104 -8.71 -0.20 -2.79
CA VAL A 104 -8.30 -1.10 -3.89
C VAL A 104 -8.85 -2.51 -3.65
N GLY A 105 -8.83 -2.99 -2.41
CA GLY A 105 -9.44 -4.27 -2.04
C GLY A 105 -10.97 -4.27 -2.14
N VAL A 106 -11.63 -3.12 -1.93
CA VAL A 106 -13.09 -2.98 -2.04
C VAL A 106 -13.55 -2.89 -3.50
N PHE A 107 -12.78 -2.21 -4.35
CA PHE A 107 -13.08 -1.99 -5.77
C PHE A 107 -12.08 -2.75 -6.66
N PRO A 108 -12.16 -4.10 -6.73
CA PRO A 108 -11.28 -4.89 -7.58
C PRO A 108 -11.59 -4.73 -9.07
N LEU A 109 -10.65 -5.08 -9.94
CA LEU A 109 -10.90 -5.12 -11.38
C LEU A 109 -12.09 -6.05 -11.74
N PRO A 110 -12.93 -5.70 -12.72
CA PRO A 110 -12.86 -4.54 -13.61
C PRO A 110 -13.69 -3.33 -13.12
N ASP A 111 -13.91 -3.17 -11.81
CA ASP A 111 -14.72 -2.07 -11.28
C ASP A 111 -14.22 -0.70 -11.78
N PRO A 112 -15.09 0.19 -12.29
CA PRO A 112 -14.67 1.46 -12.87
C PRO A 112 -13.96 2.38 -11.87
N LEU A 113 -14.20 2.21 -10.56
CA LEU A 113 -13.53 2.97 -9.53
C LEU A 113 -12.12 2.46 -9.21
N HIS A 114 -11.72 1.27 -9.68
CA HIS A 114 -10.43 0.67 -9.36
C HIS A 114 -9.26 1.60 -9.69
N GLY A 115 -9.23 2.15 -10.92
CA GLY A 115 -8.18 3.10 -11.32
C GLY A 115 -8.18 4.38 -10.48
N LEU A 116 -9.35 4.85 -10.07
CA LEU A 116 -9.54 6.07 -9.28
C LEU A 116 -9.01 5.91 -7.84
N VAL A 117 -8.97 4.69 -7.29
CA VAL A 117 -8.42 4.43 -5.95
C VAL A 117 -6.98 3.91 -5.99
N ALA A 118 -6.61 3.13 -7.02
CA ALA A 118 -5.27 2.56 -7.14
C ALA A 118 -4.21 3.60 -7.48
N VAL A 119 -4.49 4.54 -8.39
CA VAL A 119 -3.51 5.58 -8.76
C VAL A 119 -3.21 6.50 -7.57
N PRO A 120 -4.21 7.05 -6.84
CA PRO A 120 -3.95 7.83 -5.63
C PRO A 120 -3.24 7.04 -4.53
N PHE A 121 -3.51 5.74 -4.35
CA PHE A 121 -2.74 4.92 -3.41
C PHE A 121 -1.23 5.03 -3.66
N PHE A 122 -0.79 4.78 -4.90
CA PHE A 122 0.63 4.82 -5.24
C PHE A 122 1.24 6.23 -5.16
N VAL A 123 0.49 7.25 -5.56
CA VAL A 123 0.93 8.65 -5.46
C VAL A 123 1.08 9.08 -4.00
N CYS A 124 0.06 8.84 -3.17
CA CYS A 124 0.09 9.16 -1.75
C CYS A 124 1.17 8.36 -1.02
N LEU A 125 1.36 7.08 -1.33
CA LEU A 125 2.43 6.28 -0.75
C LEU A 125 3.82 6.86 -1.09
N SER A 126 4.03 7.25 -2.34
CA SER A 126 5.30 7.86 -2.78
C SER A 126 5.56 9.16 -2.04
N LEU A 127 4.56 10.04 -1.96
CA LEU A 127 4.66 11.30 -1.22
C LEU A 127 4.91 11.08 0.27
N ALA A 128 4.23 10.10 0.88
CA ALA A 128 4.42 9.73 2.26
C ALA A 128 5.88 9.33 2.55
N VAL A 129 6.43 8.42 1.74
CA VAL A 129 7.80 7.93 1.87
C VAL A 129 8.82 9.03 1.63
N LEU A 130 8.64 9.85 0.58
CA LEU A 130 9.52 10.97 0.25
C LEU A 130 9.55 12.03 1.36
N LEU A 131 8.39 12.46 1.84
CA LEU A 131 8.27 13.49 2.87
C LEU A 131 8.77 12.97 4.22
N TRP A 132 8.43 11.73 4.59
CA TRP A 132 8.95 11.13 5.81
C TRP A 132 10.49 11.00 5.76
N GLY A 133 11.03 10.55 4.62
CA GLY A 133 12.47 10.48 4.36
C GLY A 133 13.14 11.85 4.43
N GLY A 134 12.59 12.86 3.75
CA GLY A 134 13.11 14.23 3.78
C GLY A 134 13.08 14.83 5.20
N GLY A 135 12.01 14.57 5.96
CA GLY A 135 11.94 14.98 7.36
C GLY A 135 12.92 14.21 8.26
N ASP A 136 13.18 12.94 8.00
CA ASP A 136 14.24 12.17 8.68
C ASP A 136 15.62 12.74 8.40
N TYR A 137 15.92 13.02 7.13
CA TYR A 137 17.17 13.64 6.72
C TYR A 137 17.37 15.01 7.38
N ALA A 138 16.36 15.88 7.33
CA ALA A 138 16.42 17.24 7.89
C ALA A 138 16.60 17.28 9.41
N ALA A 139 16.25 16.21 10.13
CA ALA A 139 16.44 16.12 11.58
C ALA A 139 17.68 15.28 11.98
N GLY A 140 18.67 15.16 11.10
CA GLY A 140 19.94 14.47 11.38
C GLY A 140 19.88 12.95 11.33
N ARG A 141 18.79 12.34 10.83
CA ARG A 141 18.71 10.89 10.57
C ARG A 141 19.01 10.58 9.11
N GLU A 142 20.18 11.03 8.66
CA GLU A 142 20.56 11.13 7.26
C GLU A 142 20.43 9.80 6.49
N LEU A 143 21.01 8.71 7.01
CA LEU A 143 20.97 7.41 6.32
C LEU A 143 19.53 6.92 6.12
N ARG A 144 18.70 6.95 7.16
CA ARG A 144 17.29 6.54 7.08
C ARG A 144 16.52 7.44 6.13
N GLY A 145 16.74 8.75 6.22
CA GLY A 145 16.11 9.73 5.35
C GLY A 145 16.46 9.50 3.88
N LEU A 146 17.74 9.30 3.58
CA LEU A 146 18.24 9.04 2.22
C LEU A 146 17.67 7.75 1.66
N VAL A 147 17.67 6.65 2.43
CA VAL A 147 17.10 5.37 2.00
C VAL A 147 15.62 5.52 1.62
N LEU A 148 14.83 6.20 2.45
CA LEU A 148 13.42 6.45 2.16
C LEU A 148 13.23 7.33 0.92
N VAL A 149 14.00 8.42 0.79
CA VAL A 149 13.92 9.28 -0.40
C VAL A 149 14.26 8.50 -1.67
N LEU A 150 15.34 7.73 -1.66
CA LEU A 150 15.75 6.91 -2.80
C LEU A 150 14.71 5.83 -3.12
N ALA A 151 14.09 5.21 -2.12
CA ALA A 151 13.00 4.25 -2.32
C ALA A 151 11.77 4.90 -2.99
N GLY A 152 11.38 6.10 -2.55
CA GLY A 152 10.29 6.86 -3.16
C GLY A 152 10.58 7.25 -4.61
N VAL A 153 11.81 7.72 -4.89
CA VAL A 153 12.25 8.03 -6.26
C VAL A 153 12.25 6.77 -7.13
N LEU A 154 12.81 5.66 -6.64
CA LEU A 154 12.84 4.39 -7.37
C LEU A 154 11.43 3.91 -7.71
N HIS A 155 10.49 4.02 -6.76
CA HIS A 155 9.09 3.67 -7.00
C HIS A 155 8.49 4.50 -8.15
N LEU A 156 8.69 5.82 -8.16
CA LEU A 156 8.21 6.68 -9.24
C LEU A 156 8.87 6.36 -10.59
N VAL A 157 10.18 6.14 -10.61
CA VAL A 157 10.93 5.80 -11.84
C VAL A 157 10.50 4.44 -12.39
N SER A 158 10.13 3.48 -11.53
CA SER A 158 9.69 2.14 -11.96
C SER A 158 8.45 2.17 -12.88
N TRP A 159 7.63 3.22 -12.79
CA TRP A 159 6.47 3.42 -13.67
C TRP A 159 6.86 3.70 -15.12
N ALA A 160 8.02 4.31 -15.35
CA ALA A 160 8.52 4.58 -16.70
C ALA A 160 9.00 3.29 -17.41
N TRP A 161 9.36 2.27 -16.64
CA TRP A 161 9.94 1.03 -17.16
C TRP A 161 8.91 -0.04 -17.50
N THR A 162 7.68 0.05 -16.98
CA THR A 162 6.75 -1.10 -16.91
C THR A 162 6.26 -1.55 -18.30
N PRO A 163 6.79 -2.63 -18.90
CA PRO A 163 6.34 -3.12 -20.20
C PRO A 163 4.98 -3.80 -20.01
N ARG A 164 3.98 -3.44 -20.81
CA ARG A 164 2.66 -4.08 -20.74
C ARG A 164 2.54 -5.12 -21.84
N ARG A 165 2.14 -6.36 -21.49
CA ARG A 165 1.66 -7.29 -22.52
C ARG A 165 0.38 -6.74 -23.14
N PRO A 166 0.20 -6.83 -24.47
CA PRO A 166 -1.10 -6.60 -25.08
C PRO A 166 -2.07 -7.60 -24.46
N ARG A 167 -3.14 -7.12 -23.81
CA ARG A 167 -4.22 -8.02 -23.37
C ARG A 167 -4.77 -8.69 -24.62
N PRO A 168 -4.91 -10.03 -24.66
CA PRO A 168 -5.58 -10.66 -25.77
C PRO A 168 -6.95 -10.02 -25.87
N THR A 169 -7.22 -9.33 -26.98
CA THR A 169 -8.56 -8.87 -27.31
C THR A 169 -9.43 -10.11 -27.25
N LEU A 170 -10.48 -10.08 -26.42
CA LEU A 170 -11.54 -11.09 -26.47
C LEU A 170 -12.03 -11.11 -27.91
N ARG A 171 -11.48 -12.02 -28.71
CA ARG A 171 -12.00 -12.36 -30.02
C ARG A 171 -13.38 -12.90 -29.72
N ARG A 172 -14.38 -12.11 -30.11
CA ARG A 172 -15.82 -12.40 -30.10
C ARG A 172 -16.07 -13.90 -29.85
N ILE A 173 -16.67 -14.22 -28.71
CA ILE A 173 -17.44 -15.46 -28.60
C ILE A 173 -18.56 -15.29 -29.62
N GLY A 174 -18.31 -15.86 -30.80
CA GLY A 174 -19.06 -15.64 -32.01
C GLY A 174 -18.84 -16.83 -32.93
N VAL A 175 -19.73 -17.80 -32.74
CA VAL A 175 -20.19 -18.83 -33.69
C VAL A 175 -19.40 -20.15 -33.74
N ALA A 176 -20.02 -21.19 -33.16
CA ALA A 176 -20.42 -22.48 -33.75
C ALA A 176 -20.59 -23.46 -32.57
N MET A 177 -21.69 -24.17 -32.32
CA MET A 177 -22.86 -24.57 -33.11
C MET A 177 -23.96 -24.93 -32.11
#